data_AF-A0A951TRC8-F1
#
_entry.id   AF-A0A951TRC8-F1
#
_cell.length_a   1.000
_cell.length_b   1.000
_cell.length_c   1.000
_cell.angle_alpha   90.00
_cell.angle_beta   90.00
_cell.angle_gamma   90.00
#
_symmetry.space_group_name_H-M   'P 1'
#
loop_
_entity.id
_entity.type
_entity.pdbx_description
1 polymer ?
#
loop_
_entity_poly.entity_id
_entity_poly.type
_entity_poly.pdbx_seq_one_letter_code
_entity_poly.pdbx_strand_id
1 'polypeptide(L)'
;MVPASCLRQLDLHKHYGRTIALDGVSLDIGRGVTGLLGPNGAGKSTLVKIVSGLYHRDSGELRFDGSDVDFGSTAEAKAHGIAVIYQEPTLFPDLSVLENLFMGRQPLGSWRRIDRAAMRAEARHLFDRLGVRIDPDRPAQGLS
;
A
#
# COMPACT_ATOMS: atom_id res chain seq x y z
N MET A 1 -20.72 21.54 -5.20
CA MET A 1 -20.30 20.32 -5.93
C MET A 1 -19.48 19.49 -4.95
N VAL A 2 -19.97 18.33 -4.52
CA VAL A 2 -19.21 17.44 -3.62
C VAL A 2 -17.97 16.98 -4.41
N PRO A 3 -16.75 17.08 -3.87
CA PRO A 3 -15.58 16.60 -4.58
C PRO A 3 -15.78 15.11 -4.91
N ALA A 4 -15.37 14.68 -6.11
CA ALA A 4 -15.48 13.28 -6.49
C ALA A 4 -14.73 12.42 -5.46
N SER A 5 -15.49 11.66 -4.67
CA SER A 5 -14.97 10.73 -3.68
C SER A 5 -14.03 9.73 -4.36
N CYS A 6 -12.80 9.64 -3.86
CA CYS A 6 -11.82 8.69 -4.37
C CYS A 6 -12.00 7.33 -3.70
N LEU A 7 -12.33 7.32 -2.41
CA LEU A 7 -12.60 6.10 -1.65
C LEU A 7 -13.84 6.31 -0.79
N ARG A 8 -14.82 5.42 -0.92
CA ARG A 8 -16.04 5.44 -0.12
C ARG A 8 -16.26 4.08 0.54
N GLN A 9 -16.59 4.13 1.81
CA GLN A 9 -16.88 3.00 2.68
C GLN A 9 -18.25 3.23 3.28
N LEU A 10 -19.15 2.26 3.15
CA LEU A 10 -20.51 2.35 3.67
C LEU A 10 -20.81 1.13 4.50
N ASP A 11 -21.22 1.37 5.75
CA ASP A 11 -21.65 0.36 6.72
C ASP A 11 -20.69 -0.84 6.78
N LEU A 12 -19.39 -0.55 6.94
CA LEU A 12 -18.33 -1.55 6.86
C LEU A 12 -18.18 -2.27 8.20
N HIS A 13 -18.34 -3.59 8.18
CA HIS A 13 -18.23 -4.45 9.36
C HIS A 13 -17.07 -5.43 9.26
N LYS A 14 -16.42 -5.70 10.40
CA LYS A 14 -15.38 -6.72 10.49
C LYS A 14 -15.28 -7.32 11.90
N HIS A 15 -15.26 -8.65 11.96
CA HIS A 15 -15.11 -9.44 13.16
C HIS A 15 -13.87 -10.35 13.06
N TYR A 16 -13.23 -10.58 14.22
CA TYR A 16 -12.21 -11.60 14.41
C TYR A 16 -12.63 -12.49 15.57
N GLY A 17 -13.31 -13.61 15.25
CA GLY A 17 -13.94 -14.45 16.25
C GLY A 17 -14.97 -13.66 17.06
N ARG A 18 -14.70 -13.46 18.35
CA ARG A 18 -15.58 -12.68 19.25
C ARG A 18 -15.29 -11.18 19.26
N THR A 19 -14.22 -10.74 18.61
CA THR A 19 -13.78 -9.34 18.62
C THR A 19 -14.43 -8.59 17.47
N ILE A 20 -15.15 -7.52 17.77
CA ILE A 20 -15.68 -6.58 16.77
C ILE A 20 -14.57 -5.57 16.47
N ALA A 21 -14.03 -5.59 15.25
CA ALA A 21 -12.98 -4.68 14.83
C ALA A 21 -13.50 -3.47 14.06
N LEU A 22 -14.60 -3.63 13.31
CA LEU A 22 -15.35 -2.55 12.68
C LEU A 22 -16.85 -2.85 12.86
N ASP A 23 -17.61 -1.83 13.26
CA ASP A 23 -19.05 -1.89 13.50
C ASP A 23 -19.71 -0.73 12.76
N GLY A 24 -20.25 -1.00 11.58
CA GLY A 24 -21.00 -0.04 10.76
C GLY A 24 -20.22 1.20 10.33
N VAL A 25 -18.93 1.05 10.03
CA VAL A 25 -18.06 2.20 9.71
C VAL A 25 -18.39 2.75 8.34
N SER A 26 -18.72 4.05 8.27
CA SER A 26 -18.93 4.76 7.00
C SER A 26 -17.96 5.92 6.88
N LEU A 27 -17.22 5.99 5.78
CA LEU A 27 -16.19 7.00 5.53
C LEU A 27 -16.20 7.40 4.05
N ASP A 28 -16.07 8.70 3.80
CA ASP A 28 -15.91 9.25 2.46
C ASP A 28 -14.60 10.04 2.40
N ILE A 29 -13.67 9.60 1.54
CA ILE A 29 -12.36 10.20 1.34
C ILE A 29 -12.30 10.79 -0.07
N GLY A 30 -12.26 12.11 -0.12
CA GLY A 30 -11.99 12.86 -1.35
C GLY A 30 -10.50 12.90 -1.70
N ARG A 31 -10.17 13.65 -2.75
CA ARG A 31 -8.79 13.95 -3.11
C ARG A 31 -8.12 14.81 -2.03
N GLY A 32 -6.85 14.52 -1.74
CA GLY A 32 -6.06 15.27 -0.76
C GLY A 32 -5.50 14.35 0.33
N VAL A 33 -5.28 14.92 1.52
CA VAL A 33 -4.76 14.20 2.68
C VAL A 33 -5.86 14.09 3.73
N THR A 34 -6.14 12.86 4.17
CA THR A 34 -7.08 12.57 5.24
C THR A 34 -6.35 11.91 6.40
N GLY A 35 -6.54 12.44 7.61
CA GLY A 35 -6.06 11.81 8.84
C GLY A 35 -7.11 10.88 9.44
N LEU A 36 -6.74 9.62 9.70
CA LEU A 36 -7.55 8.68 10.47
C LEU A 36 -6.98 8.54 11.87
N LEU A 37 -7.62 9.17 12.86
CA LEU A 37 -7.17 9.19 14.25
C LEU A 37 -8.12 8.41 15.17
N GLY A 38 -7.58 7.89 16.27
CA GLY A 38 -8.33 7.14 17.27
C GLY A 38 -7.41 6.31 18.16
N PRO A 39 -7.90 5.80 19.30
CA PRO A 39 -7.08 5.01 20.23
C PRO A 39 -6.62 3.68 19.61
N ASN A 40 -5.64 3.04 20.26
CA ASN A 40 -5.24 1.69 19.90
C ASN A 40 -6.43 0.74 20.06
N GLY A 41 -6.60 -0.19 19.10
CA GLY A 41 -7.76 -1.09 19.07
C GLY A 41 -9.02 -0.52 18.40
N ALA A 42 -9.06 0.76 18.03
CA ALA A 42 -10.22 1.37 17.37
C ALA A 42 -10.47 0.92 15.90
N GLY A 43 -9.86 -0.17 15.43
CA GLY A 43 -10.10 -0.69 14.07
C GLY A 43 -9.37 0.02 12.92
N LYS A 44 -8.61 1.10 13.17
CA LYS A 44 -7.89 1.85 12.11
C LYS A 44 -7.05 0.97 11.19
N SER A 45 -6.22 0.10 11.78
CA SER A 45 -5.37 -0.81 11.00
C SER A 45 -6.20 -1.87 10.27
N THR A 46 -7.34 -2.28 10.81
CA THR A 46 -8.27 -3.20 10.15
C THR A 46 -8.88 -2.55 8.91
N LEU A 47 -9.29 -1.29 9.01
CA LEU A 47 -9.80 -0.50 7.88
C LEU A 47 -8.75 -0.40 6.77
N VAL A 48 -7.51 -0.04 7.10
CA VAL A 48 -6.41 0.04 6.12
C VAL A 48 -6.15 -1.31 5.45
N LYS A 49 -6.20 -2.42 6.21
CA LYS A 49 -6.01 -3.78 5.67
C LYS A 49 -7.14 -4.25 4.76
N ILE A 50 -8.37 -3.78 4.98
CA ILE A 50 -9.50 -4.07 4.10
C ILE A 50 -9.37 -3.29 2.80
N VAL A 51 -9.08 -1.99 2.88
CA VAL A 51 -8.85 -1.14 1.70
C VAL A 51 -7.69 -1.66 0.85
N SER A 52 -6.66 -2.22 1.48
CA SER A 52 -5.52 -2.81 0.76
C SER A 52 -5.76 -4.21 0.20
N GLY A 53 -6.94 -4.81 0.39
CA GLY A 53 -7.20 -6.19 -0.03
C GLY A 53 -6.41 -7.24 0.75
N LEU A 54 -5.85 -6.90 1.92
CA LEU A 54 -5.20 -7.87 2.80
C LEU A 54 -6.23 -8.69 3.59
N TYR A 55 -7.36 -8.08 3.95
CA TYR A 55 -8.48 -8.75 4.60
C TYR A 55 -9.79 -8.43 3.89
N HIS A 56 -10.71 -9.39 3.83
CA HIS A 56 -12.08 -9.11 3.43
C HIS A 56 -12.88 -8.53 4.59
N ARG A 57 -13.78 -7.60 4.26
CA ARG A 57 -14.88 -7.19 5.15
C ARG A 57 -15.88 -8.32 5.31
N ASP A 58 -16.65 -8.30 6.39
CA ASP A 58 -17.72 -9.28 6.58
C ASP A 58 -19.03 -8.80 5.92
N SER A 59 -19.28 -7.49 5.92
CA SER A 59 -20.39 -6.84 5.20
C SER A 59 -20.07 -5.37 4.91
N GLY A 60 -20.99 -4.70 4.20
CA GLY A 60 -20.86 -3.32 3.76
C GLY A 60 -20.31 -3.18 2.34
N GLU A 61 -20.10 -1.94 1.92
CA GLU A 61 -19.66 -1.59 0.57
C GLU A 61 -18.33 -0.83 0.60
N LEU A 62 -17.49 -1.13 -0.38
CA LEU A 62 -16.25 -0.42 -0.66
C LEU A 62 -16.27 0.04 -2.12
N ARG A 63 -16.09 1.34 -2.35
CA ARG A 63 -16.02 1.93 -3.68
C ARG A 63 -14.74 2.71 -3.84
N PHE A 64 -14.05 2.53 -4.95
CA PHE A 64 -12.84 3.25 -5.31
C PHE A 64 -12.97 3.86 -6.71
N ASP A 65 -12.73 5.16 -6.82
CA ASP A 65 -12.92 5.96 -8.03
C ASP A 65 -14.26 5.70 -8.74
N GLY A 66 -15.34 5.57 -7.95
CA GLY A 66 -16.70 5.39 -8.43
C GLY A 66 -17.10 3.94 -8.75
N SER A 67 -16.16 2.99 -8.72
CA SER A 67 -16.43 1.57 -8.95
C SER A 67 -16.53 0.80 -7.65
N ASP A 68 -17.45 -0.15 -7.58
CA ASP A 68 -17.52 -1.10 -6.46
C ASP A 68 -16.32 -2.04 -6.54
N VAL A 69 -15.65 -2.24 -5.40
CA VAL A 69 -14.43 -3.04 -5.32
C VAL A 69 -14.50 -4.03 -4.17
N ASP A 70 -13.96 -5.22 -4.40
CA ASP A 70 -13.78 -6.23 -3.37
C ASP A 70 -12.48 -7.00 -3.66
N PHE A 71 -11.36 -6.35 -3.38
CA PHE A 71 -10.05 -6.89 -3.72
C PHE A 71 -9.78 -8.20 -2.95
N GLY A 72 -9.48 -9.26 -3.69
CA GLY A 72 -9.07 -10.57 -3.15
C GLY A 72 -7.59 -10.65 -2.78
N SER A 73 -6.81 -9.62 -3.09
CA SER A 73 -5.39 -9.55 -2.73
C SER A 73 -4.85 -8.12 -2.72
N THR A 74 -3.70 -7.96 -2.06
CA THR A 74 -2.91 -6.72 -2.09
C THR A 74 -2.36 -6.40 -3.49
N ALA A 75 -2.11 -7.41 -4.31
CA ALA A 75 -1.68 -7.22 -5.70
C ALA A 75 -2.80 -6.61 -6.55
N GLU A 76 -4.03 -7.06 -6.34
CA GLU A 76 -5.22 -6.53 -7.02
C GLU A 76 -5.50 -5.08 -6.60
N ALA A 77 -5.52 -4.79 -5.29
CA ALA A 77 -5.68 -3.42 -4.79
C ALA A 77 -4.60 -2.48 -5.37
N LYS A 78 -3.35 -2.94 -5.45
CA LYS A 78 -2.25 -2.20 -6.07
C LYS A 78 -2.45 -1.96 -7.56
N ALA A 79 -2.97 -2.94 -8.30
CA ALA A 79 -3.29 -2.77 -9.72
C ALA A 79 -4.37 -1.70 -9.95
N HIS A 80 -5.25 -1.50 -8.97
CA HIS A 80 -6.23 -0.41 -8.94
C HIS A 80 -5.68 0.93 -8.41
N GLY A 81 -4.38 1.02 -8.09
CA GLY A 81 -3.73 2.26 -7.64
C GLY A 81 -3.73 2.47 -6.12
N ILE A 82 -4.16 1.48 -5.33
CA ILE A 82 -4.10 1.53 -3.87
C ILE A 82 -2.76 0.97 -3.39
N ALA A 83 -1.92 1.83 -2.83
CA ALA A 83 -0.67 1.43 -2.19
C ALA A 83 -0.74 1.70 -0.68
N VAL A 84 -0.31 0.72 0.12
CA VAL A 84 -0.23 0.84 1.58
C VAL A 84 1.20 0.64 2.04
N ILE A 85 1.65 1.54 2.91
CA ILE A 85 2.90 1.43 3.65
C ILE A 85 2.54 1.02 5.08
N TYR A 86 3.04 -0.14 5.51
CA TYR A 86 2.83 -0.63 6.88
C TYR A 86 3.88 -0.04 7.83
N GLN A 87 3.54 0.05 9.12
CA GLN A 87 4.37 0.71 10.15
C GLN A 87 5.74 0.07 10.32
N GLU A 88 5.88 -1.24 10.04
CA GLU A 88 7.15 -1.96 10.02
C GLU A 88 7.48 -2.34 8.57
N PRO A 89 8.31 -1.54 7.86
CA PRO A 89 8.75 -1.93 6.52
C PRO A 89 9.66 -3.15 6.63
N THR A 90 9.25 -4.26 6.01
CA THR A 90 10.09 -5.45 5.93
C THR A 90 11.10 -5.28 4.79
N LEU A 91 12.27 -4.74 5.11
CA LEU A 91 13.42 -4.79 4.22
C LEU A 91 14.07 -6.17 4.27
N PHE A 92 14.63 -6.62 3.15
CA PHE A 92 15.53 -7.76 3.08
C PHE A 92 16.95 -7.26 3.36
N PRO A 93 17.48 -7.42 4.58
CA PRO A 93 18.71 -6.76 5.01
C PRO A 93 19.93 -7.19 4.19
N ASP A 94 19.96 -8.45 3.77
CA ASP A 94 21.06 -9.06 3.01
C ASP A 94 21.05 -8.67 1.53
N LEU A 95 19.98 -8.04 1.05
CA LEU A 95 19.86 -7.59 -0.33
C LEU A 95 20.28 -6.12 -0.45
N SER A 96 20.75 -5.76 -1.64
CA SER A 96 21.05 -4.35 -1.93
C SER A 96 19.81 -3.46 -1.84
N VAL A 97 20.01 -2.16 -1.66
CA VAL A 97 18.92 -1.17 -1.73
C VAL A 97 18.19 -1.27 -3.07
N LEU A 98 18.94 -1.47 -4.15
CA LEU A 98 18.41 -1.69 -5.49
C LEU A 98 17.51 -2.93 -5.55
N GLU A 99 17.96 -4.05 -4.99
CA GLU A 99 17.19 -5.31 -5.00
C GLU A 99 15.93 -5.22 -4.12
N ASN A 100 15.99 -4.53 -2.99
CA ASN A 100 14.83 -4.23 -2.15
C ASN A 100 13.79 -3.39 -2.91
N LEU A 101 14.25 -2.33 -3.58
CA LEU A 101 13.37 -1.40 -4.29
C LEU A 101 12.58 -2.13 -5.40
N PHE A 102 13.22 -3.03 -6.13
CA PHE A 102 12.64 -3.71 -7.30
C PHE A 102 12.14 -5.13 -7.03
N MET A 103 12.08 -5.57 -5.77
CA MET A 103 11.64 -6.91 -5.42
C MET A 103 10.25 -7.21 -6.01
N GLY A 104 10.16 -8.30 -6.78
CA GLY A 104 8.91 -8.75 -7.42
C GLY A 104 8.44 -7.88 -8.59
N ARG A 105 9.24 -6.88 -9.00
CA ARG A 105 8.92 -5.93 -10.07
C ARG A 105 10.15 -5.55 -10.91
N GLN A 106 11.12 -6.45 -11.01
CA GLN A 106 12.35 -6.20 -11.75
C GLN A 106 12.03 -5.98 -13.23
N PRO A 107 12.48 -4.87 -13.85
CA PRO A 107 12.33 -4.68 -15.30
C PRO A 107 13.11 -5.77 -16.03
N LEU A 108 12.50 -6.30 -17.09
CA LEU A 108 13.10 -7.33 -17.92
C LEU A 108 13.54 -6.72 -19.25
N GLY A 109 14.81 -6.90 -19.60
CA GLY A 109 15.36 -6.57 -20.90
C GLY A 109 15.29 -7.75 -21.88
N SER A 110 16.18 -7.74 -22.86
CA SER A 110 16.30 -8.80 -23.87
C SER A 110 16.43 -10.18 -23.22
N TRP A 111 15.80 -11.18 -23.84
CA TRP A 111 15.79 -12.57 -23.37
C TRP A 111 15.21 -12.75 -21.96
N ARG A 112 14.32 -11.85 -21.52
CA ARG A 112 13.70 -11.85 -20.18
C ARG A 112 14.72 -11.81 -19.03
N ARG A 113 15.89 -11.23 -19.27
CA ARG A 113 16.91 -11.03 -18.23
C ARG A 113 16.62 -9.75 -17.45
N ILE A 114 16.91 -9.75 -16.15
CA ILE A 114 16.78 -8.57 -15.31
C ILE A 114 17.66 -7.44 -15.86
N ASP A 115 17.05 -6.28 -16.10
CA ASP A 115 17.73 -5.07 -16.55
C ASP A 115 18.21 -4.24 -15.35
N ARG A 116 19.42 -4.55 -14.88
CA ARG A 116 20.04 -3.82 -13.77
C ARG A 116 20.35 -2.36 -14.13
N ALA A 117 20.51 -2.02 -15.41
CA ALA A 117 20.79 -0.64 -15.82
C ALA A 117 19.52 0.22 -15.67
N ALA A 118 18.37 -0.30 -16.11
CA ALA A 118 17.08 0.33 -15.91
C ALA A 118 16.75 0.50 -14.42
N MET A 119 16.97 -0.54 -13.61
CA MET A 119 16.80 -0.47 -12.15
C MET A 119 17.61 0.67 -11.53
N ARG A 120 18.89 0.81 -11.90
CA ARG A 120 19.76 1.88 -11.35
C ARG A 120 19.32 3.27 -11.80
N ALA A 121 18.88 3.41 -13.05
CA ALA A 121 18.39 4.68 -13.56
C ALA A 121 17.13 5.14 -12.81
N GLU A 122 16.16 4.24 -12.60
CA GLU A 122 14.94 4.54 -11.85
C GLU A 122 15.23 4.76 -10.36
N ALA A 123 16.12 3.98 -9.73
CA ALA A 123 16.54 4.19 -8.34
C ALA A 123 17.14 5.59 -8.13
N ARG A 124 18.07 6.02 -9.00
CA ARG A 124 18.67 7.36 -8.94
C ARG A 124 17.62 8.45 -9.07
N HIS A 125 16.70 8.31 -10.01
CA HIS A 125 15.60 9.26 -10.17
C HIS A 125 14.72 9.36 -8.91
N LEU A 126 14.41 8.24 -8.26
CA LEU A 126 13.68 8.24 -6.98
C LEU A 126 14.48 8.89 -5.85
N PHE A 127 15.77 8.59 -5.75
CA PHE A 127 16.64 9.18 -4.73
C PHE A 127 16.77 10.69 -4.87
N ASP A 128 16.93 11.19 -6.10
CA ASP A 128 16.99 12.61 -6.40
C ASP A 128 15.68 13.31 -6.04
N ARG A 129 14.52 12.71 -6.39
CA ARG A 129 13.20 13.24 -6.04
C ARG A 129 12.94 13.29 -4.54
N LEU A 130 13.49 12.34 -3.78
CA LEU A 130 13.35 12.27 -2.34
C LEU A 130 14.44 13.05 -1.59
N GLY A 131 15.46 13.55 -2.29
CA GLY A 131 16.59 14.25 -1.68
C GLY A 131 17.50 13.35 -0.84
N VAL A 132 17.51 12.03 -1.09
CA VAL A 132 18.30 11.07 -0.32
C VAL A 132 19.58 10.69 -1.06
N ARG A 133 20.67 10.52 -0.30
CA ARG A 133 21.96 10.06 -0.83
C ARG A 133 22.23 8.66 -0.31
N ILE A 134 21.81 7.66 -1.09
CA ILE A 134 21.98 6.24 -0.77
C ILE A 134 22.64 5.57 -1.96
N ASP A 135 23.67 4.78 -1.71
CA ASP A 135 24.25 3.92 -2.73
C ASP A 135 23.24 2.81 -3.08
N PRO A 136 22.79 2.66 -4.34
CA PRO A 136 21.87 1.59 -4.69
C PRO A 136 22.47 0.20 -4.51
N ASP A 137 23.80 0.04 -4.62
CA ASP A 137 24.45 -1.27 -4.63
C ASP A 137 24.88 -1.75 -3.23
N ARG A 138 24.77 -0.92 -2.17
CA ARG A 138 25.04 -1.37 -0.78
C ARG A 138 23.89 -2.23 -0.23
N PRO A 139 24.17 -3.15 0.72
CA PRO A 139 23.13 -3.83 1.48
C PRO A 139 22.17 -2.86 2.20
N ALA A 140 20.91 -3.25 2.30
CA ALA A 140 19.88 -2.49 3.02
C ALA A 140 20.05 -2.56 4.54
N GLN A 141 20.84 -3.51 5.05
CA GLN A 141 21.20 -3.57 6.46
C GLN A 141 21.87 -2.26 6.91
N GLY A 142 21.44 -1.75 8.08
CA GLY A 142 22.01 -0.55 8.68
C GLY A 142 21.65 0.75 7.98
N LEU A 143 20.56 0.77 7.19
CA LEU A 143 19.91 2.02 6.79
C LEU A 143 19.19 2.62 8.02
N SER A 144 19.45 3.90 8.27
CA SER A 144 18.85 4.71 9.35
C SER A 144 17.79 5.66 8.82
#